data_AF-A0A917H4K0-F1
#
_entry.id   AF-A0A917H4K0-F1
#
_cell.length_a   1.000
_cell.length_b   1.000
_cell.length_c   1.000
_cell.angle_alpha   90.00
_cell.angle_beta   90.00
_cell.angle_gamma   90.00
#
_symmetry.space_group_name_H-M   'P 1'
#
loop_
_entity.id
_entity.type
_entity.pdbx_description
1 polymer ?
#
loop_
_entity_poly.entity_id
_entity_poly.type
_entity_poly.pdbx_seq_one_letter_code
_entity_poly.pdbx_strand_id
1 'polypeptide(L)' 'MRTAMSKAGLGTHELWLRYAHLGGEIGELELDAYLHHALYLSPRHRDCLARAANQLAPGSGVPCSRDLRPEEFPPDG' A
#
# COMPACT_ATOMS: atom_id res chain seq x y z
N MET A 1 -1.11 -4.66 4.01
CA MET A 1 -2.12 -4.13 3.06
C MET A 1 -3.51 -4.67 3.33
N ARG A 2 -3.79 -5.98 3.21
CA ARG A 2 -5.15 -6.53 3.46
C ARG A 2 -5.71 -6.12 4.83
N THR A 3 -4.92 -6.19 5.91
CA THR A 3 -5.35 -5.78 7.26
C THR A 3 -5.77 -4.31 7.35
N ALA A 4 -5.10 -3.42 6.62
CA ALA A 4 -5.43 -2.00 6.57
C ALA A 4 -6.70 -1.73 5.75
N MET A 5 -6.86 -2.42 4.62
CA MET A 5 -8.05 -2.32 3.77
C MET A 5 -9.29 -2.85 4.50
N SER A 6 -9.17 -4.00 5.17
CA SER A 6 -10.26 -4.58 5.97
C SER A 6 -10.62 -3.71 7.18
N LYS A 7 -9.63 -3.10 7.85
CA LYS A 7 -9.90 -2.17 8.98
C LYS A 7 -10.56 -0.87 8.54
N ALA A 8 -10.26 -0.39 7.34
CA ALA A 8 -10.80 0.85 6.80
C ALA A 8 -12.07 0.66 5.97
N GLY A 9 -12.54 -0.57 5.78
CA GLY A 9 -13.69 -0.88 4.92
C GLY A 9 -13.46 -0.55 3.43
N LEU A 10 -12.19 -0.43 3.02
CA LEU A 10 -11.82 0.03 1.68
C LEU A 10 -11.89 -1.13 0.69
N GLY A 11 -12.74 -1.00 -0.32
CA GLY A 11 -12.81 -1.93 -1.45
C GLY A 11 -11.61 -1.81 -2.39
N THR A 12 -11.28 -2.89 -3.10
CA THR A 12 -10.21 -2.93 -4.12
C THR A 12 -10.32 -1.80 -5.13
N HIS A 13 -11.54 -1.46 -5.55
CA HIS A 13 -11.85 -0.37 -6.47
C HIS A 13 -11.40 1.01 -5.95
N GLU A 14 -11.61 1.28 -4.67
CA GLU A 14 -11.33 2.59 -4.07
C GLU A 14 -9.82 2.82 -3.89
N LEU A 15 -9.10 1.74 -3.56
CA LEU A 15 -7.64 1.72 -3.56
C LEU A 15 -7.09 1.91 -4.98
N TRP A 16 -7.66 1.23 -5.97
CA TRP A 16 -7.28 1.36 -7.37
C TRP A 16 -7.49 2.80 -7.86
N LEU A 17 -8.64 3.42 -7.59
CA LEU A 17 -8.94 4.81 -7.94
C LEU A 17 -7.90 5.79 -7.40
N ARG A 18 -7.53 5.66 -6.11
CA ARG A 18 -6.49 6.51 -5.52
C ARG A 18 -5.12 6.26 -6.11
N TYR A 19 -4.79 4.99 -6.36
CA TYR A 19 -3.55 4.61 -7.02
C TYR A 19 -3.46 5.15 -8.46
N ALA A 20 -4.55 5.08 -9.24
CA ALA A 20 -4.63 5.64 -10.59
C ALA A 20 -4.40 7.16 -10.57
N HIS A 21 -4.98 7.88 -9.60
CA HIS A 21 -4.74 9.31 -9.39
C HIS A 21 -3.28 9.65 -9.06
N LEU A 22 -2.52 8.72 -8.47
CA LEU A 22 -1.09 8.89 -8.15
C LEU A 22 -0.16 8.62 -9.35
N GLY A 23 -0.72 8.33 -10.53
CA GLY A 23 0.05 7.92 -11.71
C GLY A 23 0.27 6.42 -11.79
N GLY A 24 -0.67 5.65 -11.25
CA GLY A 24 -0.64 4.19 -11.29
C GLY A 24 -0.80 3.63 -12.70
N GLU A 25 0.06 2.69 -13.08
CA GLU A 25 0.07 2.11 -14.43
C GLU A 25 -0.69 0.77 -14.52
N ILE A 26 -0.98 0.13 -13.38
CA ILE A 26 -1.66 -1.18 -13.33
C ILE A 26 -3.19 -1.04 -13.26
N GLY A 27 -3.87 -1.98 -13.89
CA GLY A 27 -5.33 -2.07 -13.87
C GLY A 27 -5.88 -2.61 -12.55
N GLU A 28 -7.20 -2.45 -12.34
CA GLU A 28 -7.90 -2.99 -11.17
C GLU A 28 -7.75 -4.50 -11.04
N LEU A 29 -7.78 -5.22 -12.17
CA LEU A 29 -7.62 -6.68 -12.18
C LEU A 29 -6.23 -7.12 -11.70
N GLU A 30 -5.17 -6.40 -12.09
CA GLU A 30 -3.82 -6.67 -11.62
C GLU A 30 -3.65 -6.34 -10.13
N LEU A 31 -4.34 -5.29 -9.67
CA LEU A 31 -4.40 -4.97 -8.25
C LEU A 31 -5.12 -6.07 -7.45
N ASP A 32 -6.25 -6.56 -7.95
CA ASP A 32 -6.99 -7.66 -7.32
C ASP A 32 -6.14 -8.95 -7.27
N ALA A 33 -5.48 -9.29 -8.37
CA ALA A 33 -4.55 -10.41 -8.43
C ALA A 33 -3.38 -10.25 -7.45
N TYR A 34 -2.84 -9.04 -7.31
CA TYR A 34 -1.81 -8.75 -6.31
C TYR A 34 -2.33 -8.91 -4.88
N LEU A 35 -3.53 -8.43 -4.57
CA LEU A 35 -4.16 -8.63 -3.26
C LEU A 35 -4.38 -10.12 -2.98
N HIS A 36 -4.76 -10.90 -3.98
CA HIS A 36 -4.89 -12.35 -3.89
C HIS A 36 -3.55 -13.13 -3.90
N HIS A 37 -2.40 -12.44 -3.86
CA HIS A 37 -1.07 -13.05 -3.98
C HIS A 37 -0.86 -13.87 -5.27
N ALA A 38 -1.72 -13.67 -6.27
CA ALA A 38 -1.65 -14.31 -7.58
C ALA A 38 -0.70 -13.55 -8.53
N LEU A 39 -0.28 -12.34 -8.17
CA LEU A 39 0.61 -11.51 -8.97
C LEU A 39 1.62 -10.76 -8.09
N TYR A 40 2.87 -10.66 -8.53
CA TYR A 40 3.91 -9.88 -7.86
C TYR A 40 4.11 -8.53 -8.56
N LEU A 41 3.90 -7.44 -7.83
CA LEU A 41 4.10 -6.09 -8.33
C LEU A 41 5.52 -5.59 -8.12
N SER A 42 5.98 -4.77 -9.06
CA SER A 42 7.23 -4.01 -8.96
C SER A 42 7.27 -3.16 -7.67
N PRO A 43 8.46 -2.96 -7.07
CA PRO A 43 8.60 -2.20 -5.81
C PRO A 43 7.99 -0.79 -5.88
N ARG A 44 8.09 -0.13 -7.04
CA ARG A 44 7.49 1.18 -7.31
C ARG A 44 5.98 1.18 -7.12
N HIS A 45 5.28 0.18 -7.64
CA HIS A 45 3.83 0.05 -7.53
C HIS A 45 3.40 -0.30 -6.11
N ARG A 46 4.16 -1.14 -5.41
CA ARG A 46 3.90 -1.45 -3.99
C ARG A 46 3.98 -0.22 -3.09
N ASP A 47 4.97 0.65 -3.31
CA ASP A 47 5.12 1.87 -2.53
C ASP A 47 4.00 2.89 -2.83
N CYS A 48 3.59 3.02 -4.10
CA CYS A 48 2.45 3.85 -4.48
C CYS A 48 1.13 3.35 -3.88
N LEU A 49 0.89 2.03 -3.91
CA LEU A 49 -0.27 1.42 -3.28
C LEU A 49 -0.26 1.60 -1.75
N ALA A 50 0.91 1.53 -1.11
CA ALA A 50 1.03 1.79 0.32
C ALA A 50 0.67 3.24 0.65
N ARG A 51 1.12 4.18 -0.19
CA ARG A 51 0.78 5.60 -0.08
C ARG A 51 -0.69 5.90 -0.33
N ALA A 52 -1.31 5.22 -1.28
CA ALA A 52 -2.75 5.30 -1.54
C ALA A 52 -3.56 4.77 -0.34
N ALA A 53 -3.17 3.60 0.18
CA ALA A 53 -3.80 3.02 1.37
C ALA A 53 -3.64 3.91 2.61
N ASN A 54 -2.46 4.50 2.81
CA ASN A 54 -2.20 5.40 3.93
C ASN A 54 -3.00 6.71 3.84
N GLN A 55 -3.29 7.23 2.64
CA GLN A 55 -4.18 8.38 2.46
C GLN A 55 -5.65 8.05 2.74
N LEU A 56 -6.09 6.84 2.37
CA LEU A 56 -7.47 6.39 2.59
C LEU A 56 -7.73 6.01 4.05
N ALA A 57 -6.69 5.54 4.76
CA ALA A 57 -6.78 5.11 6.15
C ALA A 57 -5.61 5.69 6.98
N PRO A 58 -5.62 6.99 7.27
CA PRO A 58 -4.63 7.63 8.12
C PRO A 58 -4.75 7.05 9.54
N GLY A 59 -3.86 6.13 9.90
CA GLY A 59 -3.90 5.38 11.17
C GLY A 59 -3.91 3.85 11.02
N SER A 60 -3.95 3.33 9.79
CA SER A 60 -3.89 1.87 9.55
C SER A 60 -2.49 1.25 9.69
N GLY A 61 -1.45 2.09 9.81
CA GLY A 61 -0.08 1.64 10.07
C GLY A 61 0.47 0.72 8.98
N VAL A 62 0.21 1.01 7.70
CA VAL A 62 0.90 0.30 6.61
C VAL A 62 2.29 0.94 6.44
N PRO A 63 3.38 0.27 6.84
CA PRO A 63 4.71 0.81 6.59
C PRO A 63 4.93 0.84 5.07
N CYS A 64 5.24 2.02 4.53
CA CYS A 64 5.74 2.14 3.17
C CYS A 64 7.12 1.46 3.07
N SER A 65 7.55 1.05 1.88
CA SER A 65 8.87 0.42 1.73
C SER A 65 10.02 1.36 2.13
N ARG A 66 9.77 2.68 2.10
CA ARG A 66 10.62 3.76 2.60
C ARG A 66 10.79 3.77 4.13
N ASP A 67 9.80 3.25 4.84
CA ASP A 67 9.68 3.20 6.31
C ASP A 67 10.36 1.95 6.90
N LEU A 68 10.65 0.95 6.04
CA LEU A 68 11.52 -0.18 6.35
C LEU A 68 13.00 0.14 6.17
N ARG A 69 13.40 1.42 6.31
CA ARG A 69 14.77 1.66 6.74
C ARG A 69 14.80 1.28 8.21
N PRO A 70 15.71 0.39 8.67
CA PRO A 70 15.90 0.22 10.09
C PRO A 70 16.30 1.59 10.63
N GLU A 71 15.34 2.25 11.27
CA GLU A 71 15.55 3.44 12.07
C GLU A 71 16.72 3.09 12.99
N GLU A 72 17.86 3.75 12.76
CA GLU A 72 19.06 3.54 13.54
C GLU A 72 18.68 3.78 15.00
N PHE A 73 18.65 2.67 15.73
CA PHE A 73 18.37 2.56 17.14
C PHE A 73 19.18 3.63 17.88
N PRO A 74 18.57 4.62 18.55
CA PRO A 74 19.37 5.48 19.41
C PRO A 74 19.92 4.59 20.53
N PRO A 75 21.24 4.50 20.74
CA PRO A 75 21.73 3.92 21.97
C PRO A 75 21.32 4.90 23.07
N ASP A 76 20.38 4.45 23.90
CA ASP A 76 20.17 5.00 25.22
C ASP A 76 21.47 4.77 26.01
N GLY A 77 22.16 5.85 26.40
CA GLY A 77 23.38 5.80 27.21
C GLY A 77 24.39 6.91 26.93
#